data_AF-A0A914D0P1-F1
#
_entry.id   AF-A0A914D0P1-F1
#
_cell.length_a   1.000
_cell.length_b   1.000
_cell.length_c   1.000
_cell.angle_alpha   90.00
_cell.angle_beta   90.00
_cell.angle_gamma   90.00
#
_symmetry.space_group_name_H-M   'P 1'
#
loop_
_entity.id
_entity.type
_entity.pdbx_description
1 polymer ?
#
loop_
_entity_poly.entity_id
_entity_poly.type
_entity_poly.pdbx_seq_one_letter_code
_entity_poly.pdbx_strand_id
1 'polypeptide(L)'
;MELLCQIFRENPLTAINFLKFFKKNRKAIHTSTFSIICLLVLASVERFQIEAINLLSSCLIKLWQASSRSEKDGWLKDAFNDWQLDTVKEKIDVVLQLLKSENAMSWYNCICPGLVKLSLKLISEGCKHYQIRISEGRLADLDNVGTTGRLIFVEVATCQINQKNLEDQLSELISKC
;
A
#
# COMPACT_ATOMS: atom_id res chain seq x y z
N MET A 1 5.27 13.43 13.21
CA MET A 1 4.72 13.01 11.89
C MET A 1 4.11 14.14 11.11
N GLU A 2 3.31 14.99 11.75
CA GLU A 2 2.80 16.23 11.13
C GLU A 2 3.92 17.06 10.51
N LEU A 3 5.09 17.11 11.16
CA LEU A 3 6.31 17.71 10.60
C LEU A 3 6.75 17.10 9.25
N LEU A 4 6.68 15.78 9.06
CA LEU A 4 7.06 15.14 7.80
C LEU A 4 6.06 15.50 6.69
N CYS A 5 4.76 15.48 7.01
CA CYS A 5 3.69 15.89 6.11
C CYS A 5 3.83 17.36 5.71
N GLN A 6 4.16 18.22 6.67
CA GLN A 6 4.41 19.64 6.46
C GLN A 6 5.67 19.85 5.61
N ILE A 7 6.79 19.19 5.92
CA ILE A 7 8.04 19.27 5.15
C ILE A 7 7.80 18.89 3.68
N PHE A 8 7.07 17.80 3.39
CA PHE A 8 6.83 17.40 2.01
C PHE A 8 5.85 18.32 1.27
N ARG A 9 4.96 19.02 1.98
CA ARG A 9 4.06 20.03 1.39
C ARG A 9 4.79 21.36 1.12
N GLU A 10 5.57 21.83 2.09
CA GLU A 10 6.20 23.16 2.06
C GLU A 10 7.56 23.15 1.35
N ASN A 11 8.25 22.01 1.33
CA ASN A 11 9.58 21.87 0.73
C ASN A 11 9.59 20.80 -0.38
N PRO A 12 9.24 21.17 -1.63
CA PRO A 12 9.15 20.22 -2.73
C PRO A 12 10.50 19.61 -3.12
N LEU A 13 11.61 20.32 -2.90
CA LEU A 13 12.95 19.78 -3.16
C LEU A 13 13.25 18.58 -2.25
N THR A 14 12.85 18.67 -0.98
CA THR A 14 13.01 17.57 -0.03
C THR A 14 12.16 16.37 -0.45
N ALA A 15 10.88 16.58 -0.80
CA ALA A 15 10.02 15.52 -1.30
C ALA A 15 10.59 14.82 -2.56
N ILE A 16 11.11 15.61 -3.52
CA ILE A 16 11.76 15.08 -4.73
C ILE A 16 13.01 14.26 -4.39
N ASN A 17 13.82 14.71 -3.44
CA ASN A 17 15.02 13.99 -3.02
C ASN A 17 14.69 12.65 -2.37
N PHE A 18 13.63 12.59 -1.54
CA PHE A 18 13.12 11.33 -0.99
C PHE A 18 12.61 10.40 -2.09
N LEU A 19 11.82 10.90 -3.05
CA LEU A 19 11.37 10.09 -4.20
C LEU A 19 12.55 9.54 -5.01
N LYS A 20 13.55 10.38 -5.31
CA LYS A 20 14.78 9.95 -6.01
C LYS A 20 15.54 8.90 -5.20
N PHE A 21 15.64 9.07 -3.89
CA PHE A 21 16.28 8.11 -3.00
C PHE A 21 15.55 6.75 -3.07
N PHE A 22 14.23 6.71 -2.91
CA PHE A 22 13.48 5.46 -2.95
C PHE A 22 13.46 4.80 -4.32
N LYS A 23 13.47 5.59 -5.42
CA LYS A 23 13.62 5.06 -6.78
C LYS A 23 14.96 4.34 -6.97
N LYS A 24 16.04 4.89 -6.42
CA LYS A 24 17.39 4.29 -6.48
C LYS A 24 17.54 3.12 -5.50
N ASN A 25 16.93 3.23 -4.32
CA ASN A 25 17.09 2.30 -3.21
C ASN A 25 15.79 1.54 -2.90
N ARG A 26 15.24 0.81 -3.88
CA ARG A 26 13.97 0.08 -3.70
C ARG A 26 14.01 -0.92 -2.54
N LYS A 27 15.18 -1.49 -2.21
CA LYS A 27 15.37 -2.37 -1.06
C LYS A 27 14.89 -1.73 0.25
N ALA A 28 15.10 -0.41 0.42
CA ALA A 28 14.66 0.30 1.62
C ALA A 28 13.15 0.23 1.84
N ILE A 29 12.35 0.18 0.75
CA ILE A 29 10.89 0.05 0.81
C ILE A 29 10.48 -1.30 1.43
N HIS A 30 11.24 -2.35 1.15
CA HIS A 30 10.98 -3.70 1.69
C HIS A 30 11.48 -3.86 3.13
N THR A 31 12.58 -3.20 3.48
CA THR A 31 13.27 -3.43 4.75
C THR A 31 12.88 -2.46 5.87
N SER A 32 12.17 -1.37 5.57
CA SER A 32 11.92 -0.30 6.54
C SER A 32 10.46 0.18 6.55
N THR A 33 9.80 0.04 7.70
CA THR A 33 8.46 0.61 7.94
C THR A 33 8.45 2.12 7.70
N PHE A 34 9.51 2.81 8.10
CA PHE A 34 9.66 4.26 7.89
C PHE A 34 9.63 4.63 6.40
N SER A 35 10.25 3.80 5.54
CA SER A 35 10.23 4.05 4.09
C SER A 35 8.82 3.94 3.51
N ILE A 36 8.03 2.97 3.98
CA ILE A 36 6.62 2.82 3.61
C ILE A 36 5.82 4.05 4.08
N ILE A 37 6.02 4.47 5.34
CA ILE A 37 5.39 5.68 5.89
C ILE A 37 5.73 6.93 5.05
N CYS A 38 7.00 7.17 4.73
CA CYS A 38 7.41 8.30 3.91
C CYS A 38 6.72 8.30 2.54
N LEU A 39 6.65 7.14 1.89
CA LEU A 39 5.97 7.00 0.60
C LEU A 39 4.45 7.21 0.73
N LEU A 40 3.82 6.77 1.82
CA LEU A 40 2.40 7.03 2.08
C LEU A 40 2.11 8.51 2.36
N VAL A 41 3.01 9.20 3.06
CA VAL A 41 2.90 10.65 3.27
C VAL A 41 3.09 11.39 1.94
N LEU A 42 4.10 11.03 1.14
CA LEU A 42 4.28 11.57 -0.21
C LEU A 42 3.07 11.29 -1.10
N ALA A 43 2.49 10.10 -0.98
CA ALA A 43 1.27 9.71 -1.68
C ALA A 43 0.05 10.53 -1.25
N SER A 44 0.09 11.15 -0.06
CA SER A 44 -0.96 12.02 0.46
C SER A 44 -0.75 13.50 0.10
N VAL A 45 0.32 13.83 -0.65
CA VAL A 45 0.56 15.16 -1.22
C VAL A 45 0.25 15.11 -2.71
N GLU A 46 -0.77 15.85 -3.16
CA GLU A 46 -1.32 15.81 -4.53
C GLU A 46 -0.23 15.85 -5.63
N ARG A 47 0.75 16.75 -5.48
CA ARG A 47 1.87 16.92 -6.43
C ARG A 47 2.71 15.65 -6.63
N PHE A 48 2.86 14.83 -5.59
CA PHE A 48 3.74 13.66 -5.57
C PHE A 48 2.97 12.34 -5.54
N GLN A 49 1.64 12.43 -5.42
CA GLN A 49 0.73 11.32 -5.21
C GLN A 49 0.93 10.18 -6.22
N ILE A 50 0.84 10.50 -7.51
CA ILE A 50 0.91 9.51 -8.59
C ILE A 50 2.27 8.79 -8.58
N GLU A 51 3.36 9.54 -8.41
CA GLU A 51 4.71 9.01 -8.45
C GLU A 51 5.01 8.11 -7.24
N ALA A 52 4.60 8.55 -6.05
CA ALA A 52 4.76 7.79 -4.82
C ALA A 52 3.93 6.50 -4.82
N ILE A 53 2.65 6.58 -5.23
CA ILE A 53 1.77 5.42 -5.34
C ILE A 53 2.31 4.41 -6.34
N ASN A 54 2.72 4.84 -7.55
CA ASN A 54 3.25 3.93 -8.55
C ASN A 54 4.56 3.28 -8.09
N LEU A 55 5.42 4.01 -7.38
CA LEU A 55 6.65 3.44 -6.84
C LEU A 55 6.35 2.35 -5.81
N LEU A 56 5.53 2.68 -4.80
CA LEU A 56 5.17 1.76 -3.72
C LEU A 56 4.41 0.54 -4.26
N SER A 57 3.36 0.76 -5.06
CA SER A 57 2.57 -0.33 -5.64
C SER A 57 3.43 -1.23 -6.53
N SER A 58 4.32 -0.67 -7.36
CA SER A 58 5.18 -1.49 -8.23
C SER A 58 6.12 -2.40 -7.44
N CYS A 59 6.56 -1.97 -6.24
CA CYS A 59 7.42 -2.78 -5.39
C CYS A 59 6.62 -3.91 -4.73
N LEU A 60 5.42 -3.62 -4.23
CA LEU A 60 4.53 -4.64 -3.67
C LEU A 60 4.11 -5.65 -4.74
N ILE A 61 3.61 -5.21 -5.89
CA ILE A 61 3.16 -6.10 -6.97
C ILE A 61 4.27 -7.06 -7.41
N LYS A 62 5.50 -6.56 -7.60
CA LYS A 62 6.66 -7.39 -7.95
C LYS A 62 7.00 -8.41 -6.88
N LEU A 63 6.89 -8.04 -5.60
CA LEU A 63 7.17 -8.94 -4.48
C LEU A 63 6.16 -10.10 -4.44
N TRP A 64 4.86 -9.83 -4.58
CA TRP A 64 3.83 -10.87 -4.66
C TRP A 64 3.97 -11.75 -5.91
N GLN A 65 4.33 -11.15 -7.06
CA GLN A 65 4.61 -11.91 -8.28
C GLN A 65 5.84 -12.79 -8.14
N ALA A 66 6.88 -12.35 -7.43
CA ALA A 66 8.07 -13.16 -7.16
C ALA A 66 7.74 -14.33 -6.22
N SER A 67 7.00 -14.08 -5.14
CA SER A 67 6.57 -15.11 -4.18
C SER A 67 5.68 -16.17 -4.84
N SER A 68 4.69 -15.74 -5.64
CA SER A 68 3.81 -16.69 -6.35
C SER A 68 4.53 -17.52 -7.42
N ARG A 69 5.71 -17.06 -7.90
CA ARG A 69 6.58 -17.85 -8.79
C ARG A 69 7.47 -18.81 -8.00
N SER A 70 8.07 -18.39 -6.89
CA SER A 70 8.89 -19.28 -6.05
C SER A 70 8.06 -20.44 -5.47
N GLU A 71 6.80 -20.21 -5.12
CA GLU A 71 5.89 -21.28 -4.69
C GLU A 71 5.61 -22.34 -5.77
N LYS A 72 5.60 -21.93 -7.04
CA LYS A 72 5.35 -22.84 -8.17
C LYS A 72 6.60 -23.62 -8.57
N ASP A 73 7.76 -22.99 -8.42
CA ASP A 73 9.05 -23.54 -8.80
C ASP A 73 9.84 -23.90 -7.54
N GLY A 74 9.69 -25.14 -7.05
CA GLY A 74 10.24 -25.57 -5.75
C GLY A 74 11.75 -25.32 -5.56
N TRP A 75 12.55 -25.28 -6.63
CA TRP A 75 13.98 -24.94 -6.55
C TRP A 75 14.23 -23.44 -6.29
N LEU A 76 13.32 -22.55 -6.71
CA LEU A 76 13.37 -21.13 -6.38
C LEU A 76 13.01 -20.88 -4.92
N LYS A 77 12.17 -21.72 -4.32
CA LYS A 77 11.82 -21.65 -2.90
C LYS A 77 13.03 -21.88 -1.99
N ASP A 78 13.90 -22.81 -2.36
CA ASP A 78 15.14 -23.08 -1.60
C ASP A 78 16.22 -22.01 -1.81
N ALA A 79 16.17 -21.26 -2.92
CA ALA A 79 17.13 -20.22 -3.27
C ALA A 79 16.70 -18.79 -2.83
N PHE A 80 15.40 -18.53 -2.80
CA PHE A 80 14.81 -17.27 -2.34
C PHE A 80 14.17 -17.51 -0.99
N ASN A 81 14.80 -17.02 0.08
CA ASN A 81 14.17 -16.99 1.39
C ASN A 81 12.83 -16.23 1.29
N ASP A 82 11.71 -16.94 1.41
CA ASP A 82 10.33 -16.45 1.45
C ASP A 82 10.09 -15.30 2.46
N TRP A 83 11.09 -15.02 3.33
CA TRP A 83 11.09 -14.01 4.37
C TRP A 83 10.75 -12.59 3.92
N GLN A 84 11.00 -12.21 2.66
CA GLN A 84 10.78 -10.82 2.22
C GLN A 84 9.30 -10.43 2.12
N LEU A 85 8.42 -11.34 1.71
CA LEU A 85 6.99 -11.03 1.59
C LEU A 85 6.35 -10.89 2.97
N ASP A 86 6.56 -11.85 3.85
CA ASP A 86 6.04 -11.82 5.22
C ASP A 86 6.55 -10.61 5.99
N THR A 87 7.85 -10.30 5.85
CA THR A 87 8.45 -9.10 6.44
C THR A 87 7.78 -7.80 5.98
N VAL A 88 7.26 -7.75 4.75
CA VAL A 88 6.54 -6.58 4.21
C VAL A 88 5.08 -6.57 4.67
N LYS A 89 4.42 -7.73 4.73
CA LYS A 89 3.07 -7.86 5.31
C LYS A 89 3.05 -7.36 6.75
N GLU A 90 3.99 -7.81 7.58
CA GLU A 90 4.16 -7.34 8.97
C GLU A 90 4.35 -5.82 9.05
N LYS A 91 5.08 -5.22 8.10
CA LYS A 91 5.29 -3.76 8.09
C LYS A 91 4.03 -3.01 7.71
N ILE A 92 3.25 -3.54 6.76
CA ILE A 92 1.93 -2.99 6.43
C ILE A 92 1.03 -3.08 7.65
N ASP A 93 1.02 -4.20 8.37
CA ASP A 93 0.26 -4.36 9.59
C ASP A 93 0.67 -3.33 10.66
N VAL A 94 1.98 -3.14 10.87
CA VAL A 94 2.49 -2.08 11.77
C VAL A 94 1.97 -0.70 11.35
N VAL A 95 1.97 -0.38 10.05
CA VAL A 95 1.42 0.89 9.55
C VAL A 95 -0.08 1.01 9.83
N LEU A 96 -0.85 -0.06 9.66
CA LEU A 96 -2.28 -0.06 9.96
C LEU A 96 -2.55 0.07 11.47
N GLN A 97 -1.73 -0.51 12.33
CA GLN A 97 -1.83 -0.33 13.78
C GLN A 97 -1.60 1.12 14.22
N LEU A 98 -0.85 1.92 13.45
CA LEU A 98 -0.71 3.37 13.75
C LEU A 98 -2.05 4.10 13.69
N LEU A 99 -2.98 3.65 12.85
CA LEU A 99 -4.33 4.20 12.74
C LEU A 99 -5.22 3.87 13.95
N LYS A 100 -4.77 2.95 14.82
CA LYS A 100 -5.46 2.54 16.05
C LYS A 100 -4.76 3.05 17.32
N SER A 101 -3.67 3.80 17.17
CA SER A 101 -2.86 4.32 18.28
C SER A 101 -3.48 5.55 18.95
N GLU A 102 -2.97 5.96 20.11
CA GLU A 102 -3.39 7.20 20.80
C GLU A 102 -3.26 8.45 19.91
N ASN A 103 -2.35 8.43 18.93
CA ASN A 103 -2.13 9.51 17.96
C ASN A 103 -2.82 9.24 16.61
N ALA A 104 -3.85 8.37 16.58
CA ALA A 104 -4.52 7.92 15.36
C ALA A 104 -4.93 9.06 14.43
N MET A 105 -5.46 10.17 14.96
CA MET A 105 -5.92 11.31 14.16
C MET A 105 -4.78 11.96 13.35
N SER A 106 -3.61 12.20 13.97
CA SER A 106 -2.46 12.77 13.27
C SER A 106 -1.93 11.83 12.20
N TRP A 107 -1.89 10.52 12.48
CA TRP A 107 -1.52 9.51 11.49
C TRP A 107 -2.52 9.47 10.35
N TYR A 108 -3.81 9.40 10.66
CA TYR A 108 -4.91 9.35 9.70
C TYR A 108 -4.79 10.49 8.69
N ASN A 109 -4.67 11.74 9.15
CA ASN A 109 -4.55 12.90 8.26
C ASN A 109 -3.31 12.88 7.35
N CYS A 110 -2.26 12.19 7.79
CA CYS A 110 -0.97 12.15 7.11
C CYS A 110 -0.83 11.00 6.11
N ILE A 111 -1.38 9.82 6.40
CA ILE A 111 -1.14 8.61 5.60
C ILE A 111 -2.41 8.01 4.99
N CYS A 112 -3.60 8.32 5.52
CA CYS A 112 -4.87 7.75 5.04
C CYS A 112 -5.10 8.02 3.55
N PRO A 113 -4.93 9.25 3.01
CA PRO A 113 -5.12 9.49 1.57
C PRO A 113 -4.22 8.59 0.71
N GLY A 114 -2.96 8.41 1.10
CA GLY A 114 -2.02 7.51 0.48
C GLY A 114 -2.43 6.04 0.59
N LEU A 115 -2.89 5.59 1.76
CA LEU A 115 -3.37 4.22 1.98
C LEU A 115 -4.60 3.90 1.13
N VAL A 116 -5.58 4.81 1.04
CA VAL A 116 -6.75 4.65 0.17
C VAL A 116 -6.29 4.48 -1.28
N LYS A 117 -5.46 5.39 -1.79
CA LYS A 117 -5.01 5.31 -3.20
C LYS A 117 -4.15 4.08 -3.47
N LEU A 118 -3.33 3.66 -2.51
CA LEU A 118 -2.55 2.42 -2.59
C LEU A 118 -3.49 1.21 -2.65
N SER A 119 -4.41 1.09 -1.70
CA SER A 119 -5.34 -0.04 -1.62
C SER A 119 -6.13 -0.22 -2.90
N LEU A 120 -6.70 0.86 -3.45
CA LEU A 120 -7.42 0.85 -4.72
C LEU A 120 -6.54 0.41 -5.89
N LYS A 121 -5.28 0.87 -5.92
CA LYS A 121 -4.31 0.46 -6.94
C LYS A 121 -4.00 -1.04 -6.86
N LEU A 122 -3.83 -1.57 -5.65
CA LEU A 122 -3.55 -3.00 -5.43
C LEU A 122 -4.76 -3.87 -5.75
N ILE A 123 -5.98 -3.45 -5.40
CA ILE A 123 -7.22 -4.13 -5.76
C ILE A 123 -7.36 -4.20 -7.28
N SER A 124 -7.19 -3.06 -7.98
CA SER A 124 -7.26 -3.00 -9.45
C SER A 124 -6.24 -3.93 -10.10
N GLU A 125 -5.01 -3.98 -9.56
CA GLU A 125 -4.00 -4.90 -10.07
C GLU A 125 -4.33 -6.37 -9.78
N GLY A 126 -4.87 -6.65 -8.60
CA GLY A 126 -5.38 -7.95 -8.20
C GLY A 126 -6.42 -8.48 -9.20
N CYS A 127 -7.39 -7.65 -9.57
CA CYS A 127 -8.44 -7.99 -10.54
C CYS A 127 -7.89 -8.28 -11.96
N LYS A 128 -6.76 -7.67 -12.35
CA LYS A 128 -6.16 -7.87 -13.68
C LYS A 128 -5.36 -9.17 -13.79
N HIS A 129 -4.67 -9.55 -12.72
CA HIS A 129 -3.65 -10.59 -12.78
C HIS A 129 -4.04 -11.89 -12.07
N TYR A 130 -5.09 -11.88 -11.24
CA TYR A 130 -5.55 -13.06 -10.52
C TYR A 130 -6.98 -13.38 -10.95
N GLN A 131 -7.26 -14.66 -11.19
CA GLN A 131 -8.63 -15.11 -11.43
C GLN A 131 -9.47 -14.77 -10.19
N ILE A 132 -10.44 -13.87 -10.37
CA ILE A 132 -11.44 -13.57 -9.36
C ILE A 132 -12.24 -14.86 -9.15
N ARG A 133 -11.94 -15.58 -8.07
CA ARG A 133 -12.75 -16.73 -7.65
C ARG A 133 -13.82 -16.21 -6.71
N ILE A 134 -15.08 -16.32 -7.12
CA ILE A 134 -16.21 -16.04 -6.24
C ILE A 134 -16.61 -17.38 -5.61
N SER A 135 -16.54 -17.46 -4.29
CA SER A 135 -16.95 -18.59 -3.46
C SER A 135 -18.05 -18.09 -2.53
N GLU A 136 -19.22 -18.74 -2.53
CA GLU A 136 -20.35 -18.39 -1.65
C GLU A 136 -20.81 -16.92 -1.78
N GLY A 137 -20.73 -16.35 -2.99
CA GLY A 137 -21.08 -14.94 -3.22
C GLY A 137 -20.04 -13.94 -2.69
N ARG A 138 -18.87 -14.41 -2.22
CA ARG A 138 -17.74 -13.60 -1.74
C ARG A 138 -16.53 -13.81 -2.62
N LEU A 139 -15.64 -12.82 -2.71
CA LEU A 139 -14.32 -13.05 -3.30
C LEU A 139 -13.56 -14.02 -2.40
N ALA A 140 -13.17 -15.18 -2.94
CA ALA A 140 -12.36 -16.16 -2.24
C ALA A 140 -11.03 -15.55 -1.80
N ASP A 141 -10.62 -15.84 -0.56
CA ASP A 141 -9.36 -15.38 -0.02
C ASP A 141 -8.19 -16.09 -0.71
N LEU A 142 -7.62 -15.40 -1.69
CA LEU A 142 -6.36 -15.77 -2.31
C LEU A 142 -5.26 -14.94 -1.64
N ASP A 143 -4.12 -15.55 -1.28
CA ASP A 143 -2.96 -14.79 -0.80
C ASP A 143 -2.30 -14.05 -1.96
N ASN A 144 -2.93 -12.94 -2.37
CA ASN A 144 -2.52 -12.12 -3.47
C ASN A 144 -2.52 -10.64 -3.10
N VAL A 145 -1.91 -9.84 -3.97
CA VAL A 145 -1.75 -8.39 -3.76
C VAL A 145 -3.10 -7.66 -3.67
N GLY A 146 -4.14 -8.16 -4.36
CA GLY A 146 -5.49 -7.61 -4.32
C GLY A 146 -6.16 -7.79 -2.96
N THR A 147 -6.01 -8.96 -2.34
CA THR A 147 -6.50 -9.25 -0.97
C THR A 147 -5.84 -8.34 0.05
N THR A 148 -4.54 -8.06 -0.10
CA THR A 148 -3.83 -7.07 0.73
C THR A 148 -4.39 -5.66 0.52
N GLY A 149 -4.65 -5.28 -0.74
CA GLY A 149 -5.34 -4.02 -1.06
C GLY A 149 -6.68 -3.92 -0.35
N ARG A 150 -7.50 -4.97 -0.40
CA ARG A 150 -8.81 -5.02 0.28
C ARG A 150 -8.68 -4.89 1.79
N LEU A 151 -7.73 -5.59 2.42
CA LEU A 151 -7.45 -5.48 3.85
C LEU A 151 -7.13 -4.05 4.25
N ILE A 152 -6.20 -3.40 3.55
CA ILE A 152 -5.84 -1.99 3.80
C ILE A 152 -7.08 -1.10 3.67
N PHE A 153 -7.88 -1.30 2.62
CA PHE A 153 -9.07 -0.49 2.38
C PHE A 153 -10.10 -0.61 3.52
N VAL A 154 -10.39 -1.85 3.95
CA VAL A 154 -11.31 -2.12 5.05
C VAL A 154 -10.79 -1.53 6.35
N GLU A 155 -9.51 -1.75 6.68
CA GLU A 155 -8.89 -1.21 7.89
C GLU A 155 -8.97 0.32 7.94
N VAL A 156 -8.68 0.99 6.83
CA VAL A 156 -8.83 2.44 6.71
C VAL A 156 -10.29 2.88 6.89
N ALA A 157 -11.24 2.17 6.28
CA ALA A 157 -12.67 2.50 6.40
C ALA A 157 -13.20 2.29 7.82
N THR A 158 -12.73 1.25 8.52
CA THR A 158 -13.11 0.95 9.91
C THR A 158 -12.50 1.91 10.93
N CYS A 159 -11.38 2.56 10.61
CA CYS A 159 -10.74 3.55 11.50
C CYS A 159 -11.50 4.90 11.60
N GLN A 160 -12.66 5.06 10.96
CA GLN A 160 -13.61 6.18 11.05
C GLN A 160 -13.05 7.57 11.40
N ILE A 161 -12.77 8.40 10.38
CA ILE A 161 -12.96 9.87 10.45
C ILE A 161 -13.70 10.45 9.21
N ASN A 162 -13.88 9.69 8.11
CA ASN A 162 -14.57 10.23 6.92
C ASN A 162 -15.23 9.16 6.01
N GLN A 163 -16.24 8.44 6.51
CA GLN A 163 -16.98 7.40 5.75
C GLN A 163 -17.52 7.89 4.38
N LYS A 164 -17.98 9.15 4.31
CA LYS A 164 -18.61 9.73 3.10
C LYS A 164 -17.69 9.76 1.87
N ASN A 165 -16.43 10.13 2.04
CA ASN A 165 -15.46 10.25 0.92
C ASN A 165 -14.98 8.88 0.42
N LEU A 166 -15.05 7.84 1.27
CA LEU A 166 -14.72 6.46 0.91
C LEU A 166 -15.82 5.81 0.06
N GLU A 167 -17.09 6.06 0.38
CA GLU A 167 -18.26 5.57 -0.37
C GLU A 167 -18.31 6.15 -1.80
N ASP A 168 -18.01 7.44 -1.95
CA ASP A 168 -17.95 8.11 -3.26
C ASP A 168 -16.84 7.54 -4.16
N GLN A 169 -15.65 7.28 -3.59
CA GLN A 169 -14.53 6.68 -4.33
C GLN A 169 -14.77 5.21 -4.71
N LEU A 170 -15.47 4.45 -3.87
CA LEU A 170 -15.91 3.09 -4.18
C LEU A 170 -16.89 3.07 -5.36
N SER A 171 -17.87 3.95 -5.33
CA SER A 171 -18.89 4.07 -6.38
C SER A 171 -18.27 4.45 -7.73
N GLU A 172 -17.24 5.31 -7.74
CA GLU A 172 -16.49 5.68 -8.95
C GLU A 172 -15.63 4.54 -9.52
N LEU A 173 -15.15 3.63 -8.66
CA LEU A 173 -14.39 2.45 -9.10
C LEU A 173 -15.28 1.37 -9.67
N ILE A 174 -16.44 1.13 -9.06
CA ILE A 174 -17.43 0.16 -9.55
C ILE A 174 -17.95 0.59 -10.93
N SER A 175 -18.08 1.89 -11.21
CA SER A 175 -18.52 2.37 -12.54
C SER A 175 -17.46 2.28 -13.64
N LYS A 176 -16.20 2.02 -13.29
CA LYS A 176 -15.06 1.90 -14.22
C LYS A 176 -14.62 0.44 -14.47
N CYS A 177 -15.25 -0.53 -13.80
CA CYS A 177 -15.08 -1.96 -14.04
C CYS A 177 -16.20 -2.48 -14.95
#